data_AF-A0A4S9X4E7-F1
#
_entry.id   AF-A0A4S9X4E7-F1
#
_cell.length_a   1.000
_cell.length_b   1.000
_cell.length_c   1.000
_cell.angle_alpha   90.00
_cell.angle_beta   90.00
_cell.angle_gamma   90.00
#
_symmetry.space_group_name_H-M   'P 1'
#
loop_
_entity.id
_entity.type
_entity.pdbx_description
1 polymer ?
#
loop_
_entity_poly.entity_id
_entity_poly.type
_entity_poly.pdbx_seq_one_letter_code
_entity_poly.pdbx_strand_id
1 'polypeptide(L)'
;MNADNEQSIQHSFENIANMQIPPLAASDVKSVLQWLANTKNSWLLVLDNCDNIETDFAGYIPSRGGSVIVTTRLTECQHLGVWENVDDLGQENAIQLLVRACGIKQEDQQAEWPHAKAVVDLLGQHALALVHAGAYIKKGFCDLQMYCQTFRAQASKLMEFKPIQQASRYKNVYTTFEISAATLASSEDVDSQTAIDLLGIFGLFDRENLEVVTFERASKFCLDFEKEEGLFWNAGAYQTSLSDSSSKTVADVANAFHDQNCVVSPENGSCDEIYHLDLWHLKHLRSTDLVGSIIASGFRAACVRLSELSIVRVDKKKILMHPLLHEWAKVRMPLAVRKQVYSKCLCILTLAMLETQHQQAEDRTLLHHIGACLDYRMENEIPLNVARALYILNNYLIQARSPGNASKWPVVLPLFNHIFLHFHPGSHTYTSKAKPLLQIRMFLLSAQRRLQELEPCAAEIAKSCSEHFPPNSIEVVSSYVHIAMMYQQNGRSQEAVSLLQSLLVVDTDDPPLDRKTRELIFHALATIHRENGDDQEVVSLLENIDYSNASLAMATTRRSSLCLSP
;
A
#
# COMPACT_ATOMS: atom_id res chain seq x y z
N MET A 1 0.88 17.37 -13.09
CA MET A 1 1.79 16.41 -12.44
C MET A 1 1.95 16.86 -11.01
N ASN A 2 2.04 15.93 -10.06
CA ASN A 2 2.31 16.29 -8.67
C ASN A 2 3.83 16.36 -8.43
N ALA A 3 4.31 17.52 -7.99
CA ALA A 3 5.72 17.83 -7.77
C ALA A 3 6.08 17.98 -6.28
N ASP A 4 5.29 17.37 -5.39
CA ASP A 4 5.51 17.34 -3.94
C ASP A 4 6.92 16.85 -3.55
N ASN A 5 7.49 15.89 -4.29
CA ASN A 5 8.86 15.39 -4.09
C ASN A 5 9.48 14.84 -5.38
N GLU A 6 10.79 14.60 -5.36
CA GLU A 6 11.53 14.14 -6.55
C GLU A 6 11.02 12.81 -7.13
N GLN A 7 10.58 11.87 -6.27
CA GLN A 7 10.01 10.59 -6.72
C GLN A 7 8.68 10.79 -7.45
N SER A 8 7.80 11.67 -6.96
CA SER A 8 6.51 11.95 -7.60
C SER A 8 6.70 12.64 -8.96
N ILE A 9 7.71 13.51 -9.07
CA ILE A 9 8.10 14.15 -10.32
C ILE A 9 8.59 13.10 -11.31
N GLN A 10 9.55 12.25 -10.91
CA GLN A 10 10.12 11.22 -11.76
C GLN A 10 9.04 10.27 -12.29
N HIS A 11 8.19 9.75 -11.41
CA HIS A 11 7.10 8.86 -11.79
C HIS A 11 6.10 9.53 -12.76
N SER A 12 5.83 10.82 -12.56
CA SER A 12 4.95 11.58 -13.45
C SER A 12 5.56 11.74 -14.85
N PHE A 13 6.88 11.94 -14.98
CA PHE A 13 7.55 11.99 -16.27
C PHE A 13 7.59 10.63 -16.96
N GLU A 14 7.84 9.55 -16.21
CA GLU A 14 7.75 8.18 -16.72
C GLU A 14 6.35 7.89 -17.30
N ASN A 15 5.30 8.33 -16.63
CA ASN A 15 3.93 8.21 -17.13
C ASN A 15 3.70 8.97 -18.44
N ILE A 16 4.26 10.19 -18.58
CA ILE A 16 4.19 10.94 -19.85
C ILE A 16 4.86 10.18 -20.99
N ALA A 17 6.03 9.60 -20.74
CA ALA A 17 6.77 8.80 -21.73
C ALA A 17 5.95 7.59 -22.20
N ASN A 18 5.31 6.90 -21.25
CA ASN A 18 4.51 5.70 -21.49
C ASN A 18 3.17 5.98 -22.18
N MET A 19 2.61 7.18 -22.05
CA MET A 19 1.36 7.58 -22.69
C MET A 19 1.51 7.94 -24.17
N GLN A 20 2.74 8.11 -24.68
CA GLN A 20 2.95 8.41 -26.10
C GLN A 20 2.62 7.19 -26.97
N ILE A 21 2.23 7.45 -28.22
CA ILE A 21 1.95 6.40 -29.21
C ILE A 21 2.82 6.66 -30.44
N PRO A 22 3.88 5.87 -30.67
CA PRO A 22 4.43 4.84 -29.76
C PRO A 22 5.04 5.45 -28.48
N PRO A 23 5.19 4.68 -27.38
CA PRO A 23 5.87 5.13 -26.17
C PRO A 23 7.30 5.61 -26.46
N LEU A 24 7.81 6.54 -25.64
CA LEU A 24 9.18 7.00 -25.79
C LEU A 24 10.19 5.90 -25.44
N ALA A 25 11.30 5.85 -26.17
CA ALA A 25 12.35 4.84 -25.96
C ALA A 25 13.07 4.97 -24.60
N ALA A 26 13.09 6.18 -24.02
CA ALA A 26 13.63 6.46 -22.70
C ALA A 26 12.60 7.27 -21.89
N SER A 27 12.41 6.87 -20.64
CA SER A 27 11.39 7.43 -19.72
C SER A 27 11.99 8.32 -18.63
N ASP A 28 13.30 8.55 -18.63
CA ASP A 28 13.94 9.46 -17.69
C ASP A 28 13.53 10.92 -17.98
N VAL A 29 13.51 11.74 -16.93
CA VAL A 29 13.09 13.14 -16.96
C VAL A 29 13.73 13.90 -18.14
N LYS A 30 15.04 13.76 -18.34
CA LYS A 30 15.77 14.50 -19.37
C LYS A 30 15.30 14.13 -20.77
N SER A 31 15.08 12.85 -21.04
CA SER A 31 14.55 12.39 -22.32
C SER A 31 13.14 12.92 -22.59
N VAL A 32 12.27 12.92 -21.58
CA VAL A 32 10.90 13.44 -21.72
C VAL A 32 10.89 14.96 -21.94
N LEU A 33 11.72 15.71 -21.21
CA LEU A 33 11.88 17.15 -21.43
C LEU A 33 12.43 17.47 -22.82
N GLN A 34 13.38 16.66 -23.32
CA GLN A 34 13.90 16.82 -24.68
C GLN A 34 12.83 16.50 -25.73
N TRP A 35 11.97 15.52 -25.48
CA TRP A 35 10.83 15.23 -26.36
C TRP A 35 9.81 16.39 -26.36
N LEU A 36 9.43 16.90 -25.18
CA LEU A 36 8.56 18.08 -25.04
C LEU A 36 9.14 19.30 -25.77
N ALA A 37 10.46 19.49 -25.69
CA ALA A 37 11.14 20.60 -26.37
C ALA A 37 11.13 20.50 -27.90
N ASN A 38 11.01 19.29 -28.47
CA ASN A 38 11.12 19.04 -29.91
C ASN A 38 9.81 18.66 -30.59
N THR A 39 8.76 18.36 -29.83
CA THR A 39 7.46 18.03 -30.40
C THR A 39 6.85 19.25 -31.10
N LYS A 40 6.18 19.00 -32.24
CA LYS A 40 5.51 20.05 -33.03
C LYS A 40 4.13 20.41 -32.47
N ASN A 41 3.59 19.59 -31.59
CA ASN A 41 2.28 19.81 -30.99
C ASN A 41 2.38 20.86 -29.90
N SER A 42 1.40 21.75 -29.81
CA SER A 42 1.25 22.60 -28.64
C SER A 42 0.93 21.74 -27.41
N TRP A 43 1.55 22.05 -26.28
CA TRP A 43 1.35 21.33 -25.03
C TRP A 43 1.35 22.30 -23.85
N LEU A 44 0.69 21.87 -22.77
CA LEU A 44 0.68 22.54 -21.47
C LEU A 44 1.18 21.55 -20.43
N LEU A 45 2.23 21.92 -19.70
CA LEU A 45 2.74 21.17 -18.57
C LEU A 45 2.35 21.87 -17.27
N VAL A 46 1.66 21.17 -16.38
CA VAL A 46 1.31 21.70 -15.05
C VAL A 46 2.15 20.97 -14.01
N LEU A 47 3.07 21.69 -13.37
CA LEU A 47 3.85 21.25 -12.23
C LEU A 47 3.17 21.77 -10.95
N ASP A 48 2.39 20.90 -10.32
CA ASP A 48 1.56 21.26 -9.17
C ASP A 48 2.30 20.94 -7.86
N ASN A 49 2.20 21.81 -6.84
CA ASN A 49 2.82 21.68 -5.52
C ASN A 49 4.36 21.61 -5.52
N CYS A 50 5.02 22.50 -6.24
CA CYS A 50 6.48 22.65 -6.22
C CYS A 50 6.97 23.29 -4.91
N ASP A 51 6.82 22.56 -3.79
CA ASP A 51 6.95 23.11 -2.44
C ASP A 51 8.19 22.63 -1.68
N ASN A 52 9.01 21.76 -2.27
CA ASN A 52 10.26 21.30 -1.68
C ASN A 52 11.39 22.30 -1.92
N ILE A 53 11.87 22.96 -0.85
CA ILE A 53 12.94 23.95 -0.91
C ILE A 53 14.29 23.35 -1.36
N GLU A 54 14.49 22.05 -1.18
CA GLU A 54 15.73 21.36 -1.56
C GLU A 54 15.74 20.96 -3.04
N THR A 55 14.61 21.07 -3.74
CA THR A 55 14.47 20.66 -5.14
C THR A 55 14.63 21.86 -6.08
N ASP A 56 15.56 21.77 -7.03
CA ASP A 56 15.70 22.75 -8.10
C ASP A 56 14.68 22.48 -9.22
N PHE A 57 13.53 23.17 -9.16
CA PHE A 57 12.45 22.97 -10.11
C PHE A 57 12.77 23.44 -11.53
N ALA A 58 13.80 24.29 -11.73
CA ALA A 58 14.22 24.73 -13.05
C ALA A 58 14.67 23.54 -13.93
N GLY A 59 15.21 22.48 -13.31
CA GLY A 59 15.61 21.25 -13.98
C GLY A 59 14.46 20.46 -14.62
N TYR A 60 13.21 20.75 -14.25
CA TYR A 60 12.01 20.06 -14.77
C TYR A 60 11.23 20.89 -15.81
N ILE A 61 11.77 22.02 -16.27
CA ILE A 61 11.15 22.89 -17.26
C ILE A 61 11.79 22.65 -18.63
N PRO A 62 11.00 22.32 -19.69
CA PRO A 62 11.54 22.15 -21.03
C PRO A 62 12.19 23.44 -21.56
N SER A 63 13.31 23.29 -22.28
CA SER A 63 14.09 24.44 -22.77
C SER A 63 13.38 25.33 -23.80
N ARG A 64 12.35 24.83 -24.49
CA ARG A 64 11.58 25.56 -25.50
C ARG A 64 10.23 24.88 -25.76
N GLY A 65 9.32 25.61 -26.42
CA GLY A 65 8.02 25.09 -26.82
C GLY A 65 7.02 25.00 -25.67
N GLY A 66 5.73 24.90 -26.02
CA GLY A 66 4.63 24.78 -25.07
C GLY A 66 4.51 25.90 -24.04
N SER A 67 3.72 25.63 -23.01
CA SER A 67 3.55 26.48 -21.83
C SER A 67 3.70 25.64 -20.57
N VAL A 68 4.27 26.23 -19.51
CA VAL A 68 4.40 25.59 -18.19
C VAL A 68 3.68 26.44 -17.15
N ILE A 69 2.84 25.80 -16.34
CA ILE A 69 2.24 26.40 -15.14
C ILE A 69 2.87 25.71 -13.94
N VAL A 70 3.43 26.50 -13.03
CA VAL A 70 3.97 26.03 -11.75
C VAL A 70 3.08 26.57 -10.64
N THR A 71 2.60 25.69 -9.77
CA THR A 71 1.97 26.09 -8.51
C THR A 71 2.95 25.81 -7.36
N THR A 72 3.11 26.77 -6.46
CA THR A 72 4.10 26.69 -5.38
C THR A 72 3.74 27.68 -4.27
N ARG A 73 4.15 27.33 -3.05
CA ARG A 73 4.13 28.17 -1.86
C ARG A 73 5.50 28.82 -1.60
N LEU A 74 6.52 28.48 -2.40
CA LEU A 74 7.88 29.00 -2.28
C LEU A 74 8.05 30.27 -3.12
N THR A 75 8.33 31.38 -2.45
CA THR A 75 8.63 32.66 -3.12
C THR A 75 9.92 32.59 -3.96
N GLU A 76 10.83 31.69 -3.59
CA GLU A 76 12.09 31.44 -4.26
C GLU A 76 11.89 30.97 -5.69
N CYS A 77 10.76 30.31 -6.01
CA CYS A 77 10.42 29.85 -7.36
C CYS A 77 9.98 30.97 -8.32
N GLN A 78 9.88 32.23 -7.86
CA GLN A 78 9.53 33.38 -8.71
C GLN A 78 10.51 33.60 -9.88
N HIS A 79 11.75 33.11 -9.76
CA HIS A 79 12.73 33.21 -10.85
C HIS A 79 12.41 32.32 -12.06
N LEU A 80 11.47 31.36 -11.94
CA LEU A 80 11.11 30.42 -13.00
C LEU A 80 10.30 31.07 -14.13
N GLY A 81 9.68 32.23 -13.91
CA GLY A 81 8.90 32.91 -14.94
C GLY A 81 8.03 34.06 -14.42
N VAL A 82 7.02 34.43 -15.21
CA VAL A 82 5.98 35.37 -14.76
C VAL A 82 5.16 34.70 -13.67
N TRP A 83 4.93 35.41 -12.57
CA TRP A 83 4.21 34.91 -11.42
C TRP A 83 3.03 35.82 -11.08
N GLU A 84 1.99 35.22 -10.51
CA GLU A 84 0.93 35.94 -9.82
C GLU A 84 0.70 35.30 -8.45
N ASN A 85 0.49 36.15 -7.45
CA ASN A 85 0.08 35.66 -6.14
C ASN A 85 -1.43 35.38 -6.16
N VAL A 86 -1.80 34.15 -5.85
CA VAL A 86 -3.20 33.80 -5.62
C VAL A 86 -3.53 34.14 -4.17
N ASP A 87 -3.91 35.40 -3.96
CA ASP A 87 -4.34 35.91 -2.65
C ASP A 87 -5.71 35.32 -2.23
N ASP A 88 -6.13 35.65 -1.00
CA ASP A 88 -7.46 35.28 -0.48
C ASP A 88 -8.58 35.70 -1.45
N LEU A 89 -9.73 35.01 -1.39
CA LEU A 89 -10.87 35.21 -2.29
C LEU A 89 -11.38 36.67 -2.36
N GLY A 90 -11.04 37.50 -1.37
CA GLY A 90 -11.67 38.78 -1.11
C GLY A 90 -12.97 38.59 -0.34
N GLN A 91 -13.28 39.55 0.54
CA GLN A 91 -14.37 39.41 1.50
C GLN A 91 -15.73 39.11 0.85
N GLU A 92 -16.06 39.80 -0.25
CA GLU A 92 -17.36 39.63 -0.91
C GLU A 92 -17.50 38.26 -1.58
N ASN A 93 -16.49 37.81 -2.34
CA ASN A 93 -16.52 36.47 -2.96
C ASN A 93 -16.48 35.36 -1.89
N ALA A 94 -15.75 35.58 -0.78
CA ALA A 94 -15.72 34.65 0.34
C ALA A 94 -17.09 34.51 1.02
N ILE A 95 -17.82 35.62 1.20
CA ILE A 95 -19.21 35.59 1.71
C ILE A 95 -20.11 34.85 0.72
N GLN A 96 -20.04 35.19 -0.56
CA GLN A 96 -20.83 34.52 -1.60
C GLN A 96 -20.55 33.01 -1.66
N LEU A 97 -19.28 32.60 -1.55
CA LEU A 97 -18.87 31.20 -1.49
C LEU A 97 -19.50 30.49 -0.29
N LEU A 98 -19.40 31.08 0.91
CA LEU A 98 -19.96 30.52 2.13
C LEU A 98 -21.47 30.35 2.04
N VAL A 99 -22.19 31.41 1.65
CA VAL A 99 -23.65 31.42 1.53
C VAL A 99 -24.12 30.36 0.53
N ARG A 100 -23.40 30.21 -0.59
CA ARG A 100 -23.67 29.14 -1.57
C ARG A 100 -23.38 27.75 -1.00
N ALA A 101 -22.29 27.58 -0.25
CA ALA A 101 -21.94 26.32 0.40
C ALA A 101 -22.97 25.92 1.48
N CYS A 102 -23.52 26.88 2.21
CA CYS A 102 -24.66 26.69 3.13
C CYS A 102 -25.95 26.25 2.42
N GLY A 103 -26.03 26.41 1.10
CA GLY A 103 -27.26 26.13 0.35
C GLY A 103 -28.37 27.16 0.56
N ILE A 104 -28.01 28.38 0.99
CA ILE A 104 -28.98 29.47 1.23
C ILE A 104 -29.47 29.98 -0.12
N LYS A 105 -30.80 30.02 -0.28
CA LYS A 105 -31.45 30.50 -1.49
C LYS A 105 -31.18 31.99 -1.70
N GLN A 106 -31.14 32.44 -2.96
CA GLN A 106 -30.88 33.84 -3.31
C GLN A 106 -31.76 34.85 -2.56
N GLU A 107 -33.03 34.51 -2.33
CA GLU A 107 -34.00 35.35 -1.61
C GLU A 107 -33.62 35.62 -0.14
N ASP A 108 -32.94 34.68 0.51
CA ASP A 108 -32.60 34.75 1.93
C ASP A 108 -31.17 35.27 2.19
N GLN A 109 -30.32 35.36 1.15
CA GLN A 109 -28.90 35.70 1.30
C GLN A 109 -28.66 37.07 1.93
N GLN A 110 -29.51 38.04 1.60
CA GLN A 110 -29.35 39.41 2.11
C GLN A 110 -29.56 39.48 3.63
N ALA A 111 -30.47 38.67 4.18
CA ALA A 111 -30.74 38.61 5.60
C ALA A 111 -29.60 37.91 6.37
N GLU A 112 -29.01 36.87 5.77
CA GLU A 112 -27.91 36.10 6.37
C GLU A 112 -26.52 36.71 6.16
N TRP A 113 -26.41 37.73 5.31
CA TRP A 113 -25.14 38.38 4.95
C TRP A 113 -24.29 38.83 6.15
N PRO A 114 -24.86 39.46 7.20
CA PRO A 114 -24.07 39.88 8.37
C PRO A 114 -23.48 38.68 9.14
N HIS A 115 -24.23 37.58 9.28
CA HIS A 115 -23.75 36.38 9.94
C HIS A 115 -22.69 35.67 9.10
N ALA A 116 -22.91 35.58 7.78
CA ALA A 116 -21.93 35.04 6.84
C ALA A 116 -20.62 35.82 6.87
N LYS A 117 -20.68 37.16 6.92
CA LYS A 117 -19.49 38.01 7.09
C LYS A 117 -18.72 37.68 8.37
N ALA A 118 -19.40 37.51 9.50
CA ALA A 118 -18.73 37.17 10.75
C ALA A 118 -18.00 35.82 10.69
N VAL A 119 -18.58 34.82 10.01
CA VAL A 119 -17.94 33.53 9.78
C VAL A 119 -16.74 33.65 8.83
N VAL A 120 -16.86 34.45 7.76
CA VAL A 120 -15.75 34.70 6.83
C VAL A 120 -14.57 35.39 7.51
N ASP A 121 -14.84 36.39 8.35
CA ASP A 121 -13.83 37.10 9.11
C ASP A 121 -13.13 36.17 10.12
N LEU A 122 -13.87 35.25 10.75
CA LEU A 122 -13.32 34.24 11.66
C LEU A 122 -12.41 33.23 10.94
N LEU A 123 -12.79 32.80 9.73
CA LEU A 123 -12.07 31.79 8.96
C LEU A 123 -10.97 32.38 8.05
N GLY A 124 -10.80 33.71 8.07
CA GLY A 124 -9.76 34.40 7.32
C GLY A 124 -9.86 34.19 5.81
N GLN A 125 -11.07 34.16 5.25
CA GLN A 125 -11.33 34.09 3.80
C GLN A 125 -10.77 32.83 3.08
N HIS A 126 -10.35 31.80 3.83
CA HIS A 126 -9.81 30.56 3.26
C HIS A 126 -10.93 29.74 2.58
N ALA A 127 -10.88 29.63 1.25
CA ALA A 127 -11.88 28.93 0.43
C ALA A 127 -12.27 27.56 1.00
N LEU A 128 -11.27 26.76 1.37
CA LEU A 128 -11.46 25.42 1.88
C LEU A 128 -12.24 25.43 3.20
N ALA A 129 -11.81 26.23 4.19
CA ALA A 129 -12.50 26.34 5.47
C ALA A 129 -13.95 26.79 5.30
N LEU A 130 -14.22 27.72 4.37
CA LEU A 130 -15.56 28.22 4.08
C LEU A 130 -16.48 27.15 3.48
N VAL A 131 -15.97 26.33 2.56
CA VAL A 131 -16.75 25.22 1.97
C VAL A 131 -17.13 24.20 3.04
N HIS A 132 -16.22 23.87 3.95
CA HIS A 132 -16.50 22.93 5.04
C HIS A 132 -17.46 23.51 6.09
N ALA A 133 -17.28 24.78 6.47
CA ALA A 133 -18.22 25.49 7.35
C ALA A 133 -19.62 25.53 6.73
N GLY A 134 -19.71 25.86 5.44
CA GLY A 134 -20.97 25.87 4.71
C GLY A 134 -21.63 24.49 4.63
N ALA A 135 -20.85 23.43 4.36
CA ALA A 135 -21.36 22.06 4.35
C ALA A 135 -21.90 21.64 5.74
N TYR A 136 -21.21 22.00 6.81
CA TYR A 136 -21.64 21.75 8.19
C TYR A 136 -22.97 22.45 8.52
N ILE A 137 -23.11 23.72 8.12
CA ILE A 137 -24.33 24.51 8.31
C ILE A 137 -25.48 23.96 7.44
N LYS A 138 -25.21 23.62 6.18
CA LYS A 138 -26.18 23.03 5.25
C LYS A 138 -26.77 21.72 5.76
N LYS A 139 -25.99 20.94 6.51
CA LYS A 139 -26.43 19.72 7.19
C LYS A 139 -27.37 19.98 8.37
N GLY A 140 -27.51 21.22 8.81
CA GLY A 140 -28.38 21.61 9.92
C GLY A 140 -27.76 21.41 11.30
N PHE A 141 -26.44 21.18 11.39
CA PHE A 141 -25.77 21.01 12.69
C PHE A 141 -25.66 22.31 13.48
N CYS A 142 -25.66 23.46 12.79
CA CYS A 142 -25.93 24.78 13.36
C CYS A 142 -26.32 25.75 12.24
N ASP A 143 -26.75 26.96 12.60
CA ASP A 143 -26.92 28.07 11.66
C ASP A 143 -25.66 28.95 11.58
N LEU A 144 -25.69 29.97 10.70
CA LEU A 144 -24.58 30.93 10.56
C LEU A 144 -24.34 31.76 11.84
N GLN A 145 -25.40 32.05 12.59
CA GLN A 145 -25.33 32.86 13.81
C GLN A 145 -24.57 32.12 14.93
N MET A 146 -24.81 30.82 15.08
CA MET A 146 -24.18 29.97 16.08
C MET A 146 -22.80 29.46 15.67
N TYR A 147 -22.48 29.39 14.37
CA TYR A 147 -21.24 28.77 13.89
C TYR A 147 -19.97 29.34 14.54
N CYS A 148 -19.87 30.66 14.70
CA CYS A 148 -18.73 31.31 15.35
C CYS A 148 -18.52 30.84 16.79
N GLN A 149 -19.59 30.52 17.52
CA GLN A 149 -19.53 30.00 18.89
C GLN A 149 -19.06 28.54 18.89
N THR A 150 -19.67 27.71 18.03
CA THR A 150 -19.27 26.30 17.82
C THR A 150 -17.78 26.20 17.48
N PHE A 151 -17.31 27.05 16.57
CA PHE A 151 -15.90 27.09 16.18
C PHE A 151 -14.98 27.42 17.34
N ARG A 152 -15.27 28.47 18.10
CA ARG A 152 -14.43 28.89 19.24
C ARG A 152 -14.39 27.83 20.34
N ALA A 153 -15.51 27.17 20.61
CA ALA A 153 -15.57 26.08 21.57
C ALA A 153 -14.66 24.90 21.14
N GLN A 154 -14.71 24.51 19.87
CA GLN A 154 -13.88 23.44 19.35
C GLN A 154 -12.40 23.82 19.23
N ALA A 155 -12.11 25.06 18.81
CA ALA A 155 -10.75 25.59 18.73
C ALA A 155 -10.06 25.55 20.11
N SER A 156 -10.80 25.82 21.18
CA SER A 156 -10.26 25.77 22.55
C SER A 156 -9.86 24.37 22.95
N LYS A 157 -10.69 23.34 22.65
CA LYS A 157 -10.37 21.93 22.89
C LYS A 157 -9.15 21.45 22.08
N LEU A 158 -9.02 21.91 20.83
CA LEU A 158 -7.88 21.57 19.97
C LEU A 158 -6.55 22.16 20.47
N MET A 159 -6.58 23.36 21.06
CA MET A 159 -5.38 23.99 21.63
C MET A 159 -4.80 23.22 22.82
N GLU A 160 -5.61 22.43 23.51
CA GLU A 160 -5.17 21.54 24.59
C GLU A 160 -4.51 20.25 24.06
N PHE A 161 -4.81 19.85 22.81
CA PHE A 161 -4.52 18.48 22.34
C PHE A 161 -3.25 18.32 21.49
N LYS A 162 -2.70 19.35 20.81
CA LYS A 162 -1.42 19.21 20.05
C LYS A 162 -0.59 20.49 19.84
N PRO A 163 0.74 20.45 20.10
CA PRO A 163 1.72 21.41 19.62
C PRO A 163 2.51 20.85 18.42
N ILE A 164 1.88 20.67 17.25
CA ILE A 164 2.64 20.35 16.02
C ILE A 164 2.75 21.64 15.20
N GLN A 165 3.98 22.07 14.89
CA GLN A 165 4.27 23.33 14.17
C GLN A 165 3.47 23.49 12.86
N GLN A 166 3.19 22.40 12.13
CA GLN A 166 2.36 22.44 10.91
C GLN A 166 0.87 22.72 11.17
N ALA A 167 0.31 22.27 12.31
CA ALA A 167 -1.07 22.57 12.70
C ALA A 167 -1.26 24.06 13.03
N SER A 168 -0.19 24.79 13.34
CA SER A 168 -0.24 26.24 13.57
C SER A 168 -0.57 27.02 12.28
N ARG A 169 -0.10 26.56 11.11
CA ARG A 169 -0.33 27.25 9.83
C ARG A 169 -1.75 27.03 9.29
N TYR A 170 -2.32 25.86 9.53
CA TYR A 170 -3.68 25.49 9.07
C TYR A 170 -4.70 25.40 10.20
N LYS A 171 -4.44 26.06 11.33
CA LYS A 171 -5.22 25.91 12.56
C LYS A 171 -6.72 26.11 12.34
N ASN A 172 -7.09 27.17 11.62
CA ASN A 172 -8.50 27.48 11.36
C ASN A 172 -9.15 26.43 10.45
N VAL A 173 -8.43 25.99 9.42
CA VAL A 173 -8.87 24.95 8.48
C VAL A 173 -9.09 23.62 9.23
N TYR A 174 -8.12 23.17 10.02
CA TYR A 174 -8.24 21.93 10.80
C TYR A 174 -9.35 22.01 11.84
N THR A 175 -9.56 23.18 12.44
CA THR A 175 -10.69 23.39 13.36
C THR A 175 -12.02 23.16 12.65
N THR A 176 -12.19 23.64 11.41
CA THR A 176 -13.43 23.38 10.65
C THR A 176 -13.67 21.90 10.40
N PHE A 177 -12.62 21.12 10.11
CA PHE A 177 -12.73 19.68 9.90
C PHE A 177 -13.08 18.93 11.19
N GLU A 178 -12.44 19.34 12.30
CA GLU A 178 -12.67 18.71 13.60
C GLU A 178 -14.07 18.98 14.15
N ILE A 179 -14.68 20.13 13.85
CA ILE A 179 -16.09 20.39 14.18
C ILE A 179 -16.97 19.32 13.53
N SER A 180 -16.82 19.09 12.23
CA SER A 180 -17.58 18.07 11.49
C SER A 180 -17.34 16.67 12.06
N ALA A 181 -16.08 16.33 12.34
CA ALA A 181 -15.71 15.01 12.84
C ALA A 181 -16.20 14.75 14.27
N ALA A 182 -16.12 15.75 15.15
CA ALA A 182 -16.61 15.66 16.52
C ALA A 182 -18.13 15.49 16.56
N THR A 183 -18.86 16.16 15.67
CA THR A 183 -20.31 16.02 15.54
C THR A 183 -20.70 14.62 15.05
N LEU A 184 -20.00 14.07 14.05
CA LEU A 184 -20.22 12.68 13.63
C LEU A 184 -19.89 11.68 14.75
N ALA A 185 -18.77 11.88 15.46
CA ALA A 185 -18.36 10.99 16.55
C ALA A 185 -19.30 11.04 17.77
N SER A 186 -20.00 12.15 17.96
CA SER A 186 -20.99 12.33 19.05
C SER A 186 -22.41 11.92 18.63
N SER A 187 -22.61 11.52 17.37
CA SER A 187 -23.90 11.09 16.84
C SER A 187 -24.22 9.66 17.28
N GLU A 188 -25.48 9.38 17.62
CA GLU A 188 -25.97 8.02 17.89
C GLU A 188 -26.20 7.20 16.60
N ASP A 189 -26.10 7.84 15.43
CA ASP A 189 -26.26 7.21 14.11
C ASP A 189 -25.08 6.27 13.80
N VAL A 190 -25.40 5.00 13.51
CA VAL A 190 -24.40 3.96 13.18
C VAL A 190 -23.60 4.32 11.94
N ASP A 191 -24.22 4.95 10.94
CA ASP A 191 -23.52 5.39 9.73
C ASP A 191 -22.49 6.49 10.04
N SER A 192 -22.77 7.34 11.04
CA SER A 192 -21.88 8.42 11.48
C SER A 192 -20.67 7.87 12.26
N GLN A 193 -20.86 6.83 13.08
CA GLN A 193 -19.75 6.13 13.74
C GLN A 193 -18.86 5.41 12.73
N THR A 194 -19.48 4.69 11.79
CA THR A 194 -18.78 4.02 10.69
C THR A 194 -18.00 5.01 9.83
N ALA A 195 -18.55 6.21 9.59
CA ALA A 195 -17.87 7.28 8.87
C ALA A 195 -16.58 7.75 9.57
N ILE A 196 -16.58 7.81 10.90
CA ILE A 196 -15.39 8.19 11.68
C ILE A 196 -14.32 7.10 11.64
N ASP A 197 -14.71 5.84 11.73
CA ASP A 197 -13.77 4.72 11.59
C ASP A 197 -13.15 4.66 10.19
N LEU A 198 -13.97 4.84 9.16
CA LEU A 198 -13.52 4.91 7.77
C LEU A 198 -12.62 6.11 7.50
N LEU A 199 -12.88 7.26 8.12
CA LEU A 199 -12.01 8.42 7.98
C LEU A 199 -10.57 8.13 8.44
N GLY A 200 -10.41 7.37 9.53
CA GLY A 200 -9.08 6.91 9.97
C GLY A 200 -8.40 6.01 8.93
N ILE A 201 -9.16 5.06 8.38
CA ILE A 201 -8.69 4.14 7.34
C ILE A 201 -8.28 4.89 6.06
N PHE A 202 -9.12 5.81 5.58
CA PHE A 202 -8.83 6.63 4.39
C PHE A 202 -7.60 7.52 4.59
N GLY A 203 -7.37 7.99 5.81
CA GLY A 203 -6.15 8.72 6.16
C GLY A 203 -4.86 7.91 5.98
N LEU A 204 -4.89 6.58 6.08
CA LEU A 204 -3.70 5.73 5.88
C LEU A 204 -3.59 5.13 4.47
N PHE A 205 -4.65 5.23 3.67
CA PHE A 205 -4.61 4.89 2.25
C PHE A 205 -4.05 6.04 1.41
N ASP A 206 -3.70 5.78 0.15
CA ASP A 206 -3.44 6.87 -0.80
C ASP A 206 -4.65 7.81 -0.89
N ARG A 207 -4.38 9.12 -0.99
CA ARG A 207 -5.41 10.18 -1.00
C ARG A 207 -6.28 10.17 -2.25
N GLU A 208 -5.86 9.49 -3.31
CA GLU A 208 -6.54 9.43 -4.59
C GLU A 208 -6.89 7.98 -4.97
N ASN A 209 -7.90 7.82 -5.83
CA ASN A 209 -8.27 6.55 -6.45
C ASN A 209 -8.59 5.39 -5.50
N LEU A 210 -9.00 5.65 -4.25
CA LEU A 210 -9.43 4.58 -3.35
C LEU A 210 -10.75 3.97 -3.82
N GLU A 211 -10.67 2.76 -4.36
CA GLU A 211 -11.84 2.11 -4.94
C GLU A 211 -12.66 1.33 -3.92
N VAL A 212 -13.99 1.51 -3.96
CA VAL A 212 -14.94 0.76 -3.12
C VAL A 212 -14.78 -0.76 -3.30
N VAL A 213 -14.38 -1.20 -4.50
CA VAL A 213 -14.18 -2.62 -4.83
C VAL A 213 -13.10 -3.28 -3.96
N THR A 214 -12.11 -2.52 -3.46
CA THR A 214 -11.08 -3.02 -2.56
C THR A 214 -11.70 -3.57 -1.27
N PHE A 215 -12.63 -2.81 -0.69
CA PHE A 215 -13.35 -3.22 0.52
C PHE A 215 -14.33 -4.36 0.24
N GLU A 216 -15.04 -4.30 -0.90
CA GLU A 216 -15.96 -5.37 -1.32
C GLU A 216 -15.22 -6.71 -1.50
N ARG A 217 -14.01 -6.69 -2.07
CA ARG A 217 -13.16 -7.90 -2.22
C ARG A 217 -12.64 -8.43 -0.89
N ALA A 218 -12.14 -7.56 -0.02
CA ALA A 218 -11.71 -7.98 1.32
C ALA A 218 -12.86 -8.62 2.11
N SER A 219 -14.05 -8.00 2.05
CA SER A 219 -15.26 -8.56 2.66
C SER A 219 -15.65 -9.89 2.03
N LYS A 220 -15.56 -10.02 0.70
CA LYS A 220 -15.91 -11.26 -0.01
C LYS A 220 -15.02 -12.41 0.41
N PHE A 221 -13.70 -12.20 0.40
CA PHE A 221 -12.73 -13.20 0.86
C PHE A 221 -13.05 -13.69 2.28
N CYS A 222 -13.32 -12.74 3.19
CA CYS A 222 -13.65 -13.06 4.58
C CYS A 222 -14.92 -13.92 4.68
N LEU A 223 -15.97 -13.59 3.94
CA LEU A 223 -17.23 -14.32 3.94
C LEU A 223 -17.10 -15.72 3.33
N ASP A 224 -16.36 -15.82 2.22
CA ASP A 224 -16.14 -17.10 1.53
C ASP A 224 -15.31 -18.03 2.42
N PHE A 225 -14.24 -17.54 3.05
CA PHE A 225 -13.43 -18.30 4.00
C PHE A 225 -14.24 -18.77 5.23
N GLU A 226 -15.03 -17.88 5.82
CA GLU A 226 -15.87 -18.23 6.97
C GLU A 226 -16.88 -19.33 6.61
N LYS A 227 -17.46 -19.26 5.41
CA LYS A 227 -18.40 -20.28 4.93
C LYS A 227 -17.72 -21.62 4.69
N GLU A 228 -16.52 -21.63 4.12
CA GLU A 228 -15.73 -22.84 3.88
C GLU A 228 -15.31 -23.54 5.19
N GLU A 229 -14.95 -22.74 6.19
CA GLU A 229 -14.48 -23.23 7.50
C GLU A 229 -15.59 -23.37 8.55
N GLY A 230 -16.85 -23.02 8.22
CA GLY A 230 -17.99 -23.12 9.13
C GLY A 230 -17.95 -22.14 10.30
N LEU A 231 -17.32 -20.98 10.11
CA LEU A 231 -17.16 -19.93 11.11
C LEU A 231 -18.35 -18.97 11.14
N PHE A 232 -18.68 -18.52 12.35
CA PHE A 232 -19.65 -17.44 12.56
C PHE A 232 -19.07 -16.36 13.48
N TRP A 233 -19.28 -15.11 13.11
CA TRP A 233 -18.84 -13.96 13.89
C TRP A 233 -19.96 -13.48 14.83
N ASN A 234 -19.63 -13.29 16.11
CA ASN A 234 -20.44 -12.52 17.04
C ASN A 234 -19.68 -11.25 17.47
N ALA A 235 -20.38 -10.20 17.88
CA ALA A 235 -19.83 -8.85 18.10
C ALA A 235 -18.82 -8.75 19.28
N GLY A 236 -17.66 -9.41 19.14
CA GLY A 236 -16.58 -9.48 20.13
C GLY A 236 -15.67 -10.70 19.97
N ALA A 237 -16.12 -11.77 19.32
CA ALA A 237 -15.34 -12.98 19.08
C ALA A 237 -15.83 -13.79 17.86
N TYR A 238 -14.95 -14.59 17.27
CA TYR A 238 -15.41 -15.71 16.45
C TYR A 238 -16.02 -16.75 17.39
N GLN A 239 -17.32 -17.03 17.24
CA GLN A 239 -17.97 -18.12 17.95
C GLN A 239 -18.04 -19.35 17.05
N THR A 240 -17.58 -20.47 17.59
CA THR A 240 -17.59 -21.79 16.95
C THR A 240 -18.91 -22.52 17.14
N SER A 241 -20.05 -21.83 17.03
CA SER A 241 -21.29 -22.58 16.77
C SER A 241 -21.26 -23.00 15.31
N LEU A 242 -20.41 -23.97 15.02
CA LEU A 242 -20.55 -24.84 13.88
C LEU A 242 -22.01 -25.30 13.89
N SER A 243 -22.65 -25.41 12.73
CA SER A 243 -23.88 -26.20 12.67
C SER A 243 -23.64 -27.55 13.36
N ASP A 244 -24.66 -28.15 14.00
CA ASP A 244 -24.59 -29.45 14.69
C ASP A 244 -24.00 -30.60 13.83
N SER A 245 -23.75 -30.35 12.53
CA SER A 245 -23.13 -31.22 11.54
C SER A 245 -21.60 -31.07 11.35
N SER A 246 -20.91 -30.12 11.98
CA SER A 246 -19.49 -29.84 11.73
C SER A 246 -18.59 -30.18 12.93
N SER A 247 -17.52 -30.94 12.71
CA SER A 247 -16.63 -31.49 13.74
C SER A 247 -15.37 -30.66 14.05
N LYS A 248 -15.22 -29.45 13.48
CA LYS A 248 -13.97 -28.64 13.52
C LYS A 248 -13.89 -27.66 14.72
N THR A 249 -12.83 -27.68 15.50
CA THR A 249 -12.59 -26.74 16.63
C THR A 249 -11.97 -25.39 16.18
N VAL A 250 -11.90 -24.39 17.08
CA VAL A 250 -11.13 -23.12 16.84
C VAL A 250 -9.70 -23.43 16.42
N ALA A 251 -9.08 -24.43 17.06
CA ALA A 251 -7.73 -24.84 16.75
C ALA A 251 -7.64 -25.44 15.34
N ASP A 252 -8.65 -26.20 14.90
CA ASP A 252 -8.69 -26.77 13.55
C ASP A 252 -8.80 -25.68 12.47
N VAL A 253 -9.56 -24.61 12.75
CA VAL A 253 -9.64 -23.44 11.85
C VAL A 253 -8.35 -22.62 11.86
N ALA A 254 -7.75 -22.39 13.02
CA ALA A 254 -6.44 -21.72 13.10
C ALA A 254 -5.39 -22.53 12.32
N ASN A 255 -5.42 -23.86 12.45
CA ASN A 255 -4.57 -24.78 11.69
C ASN A 255 -4.87 -24.77 10.19
N ALA A 256 -6.08 -24.39 9.74
CA ALA A 256 -6.39 -24.27 8.32
C ALA A 256 -5.58 -23.16 7.62
N PHE A 257 -5.10 -22.18 8.39
CA PHE A 257 -4.16 -21.18 7.88
C PHE A 257 -2.71 -21.69 7.85
N HIS A 258 -2.36 -22.69 8.67
CA HIS A 258 -0.97 -23.13 8.81
C HIS A 258 -0.57 -24.06 7.65
N ASP A 259 0.66 -23.90 7.18
CA ASP A 259 1.27 -24.86 6.26
C ASP A 259 1.61 -26.16 7.01
N GLN A 260 1.62 -27.29 6.30
CA GLN A 260 1.98 -28.62 6.85
C GLN A 260 3.39 -28.64 7.45
N ASN A 261 4.25 -27.72 7.00
CA ASN A 261 5.64 -27.58 7.46
C ASN A 261 5.79 -26.67 8.69
N CYS A 262 4.72 -26.05 9.19
CA CYS A 262 4.78 -25.16 10.35
C CYS A 262 5.14 -25.95 11.62
N VAL A 263 6.21 -25.55 12.30
CA VAL A 263 6.59 -26.12 13.60
C VAL A 263 6.04 -25.23 14.71
N VAL A 264 5.04 -25.74 15.44
CA VAL A 264 4.42 -25.01 16.56
C VAL A 264 5.33 -25.04 17.78
N SER A 265 5.61 -23.87 18.36
CA SER A 265 6.36 -23.81 19.62
C SER A 265 5.52 -24.36 20.78
N PRO A 266 6.11 -25.22 21.63
CA PRO A 266 5.44 -25.72 22.82
C PRO A 266 5.21 -24.64 23.89
N GLU A 267 5.89 -23.49 23.81
CA GLU A 267 5.80 -22.42 24.81
C GLU A 267 4.60 -21.49 24.59
N ASN A 268 4.33 -21.14 23.33
CA ASN A 268 3.30 -20.16 22.97
C ASN A 268 2.19 -20.74 22.06
N GLY A 269 2.33 -21.99 21.60
CA GLY A 269 1.36 -22.63 20.71
C GLY A 269 1.27 -22.02 19.31
N SER A 270 2.20 -21.13 18.94
CA SER A 270 2.30 -20.47 17.64
C SER A 270 3.44 -21.07 16.82
N CYS A 271 3.25 -21.18 15.51
CA CYS A 271 4.33 -21.55 14.58
C CYS A 271 5.29 -20.40 14.28
N ASP A 272 4.94 -19.16 14.63
CA ASP A 272 5.70 -17.93 14.38
C ASP A 272 6.18 -17.71 12.92
N GLU A 273 5.59 -18.41 11.95
CA GLU A 273 5.90 -18.28 10.53
C GLU A 273 5.22 -17.09 9.87
N ILE A 274 5.88 -16.50 8.86
CA ILE A 274 5.34 -15.36 8.10
C ILE A 274 4.60 -15.74 6.80
N TYR A 275 4.58 -17.02 6.40
CA TYR A 275 4.08 -17.45 5.08
C TYR A 275 2.57 -17.48 4.91
N HIS A 276 1.84 -17.40 6.01
CA HIS A 276 0.41 -17.59 6.01
C HIS A 276 -0.27 -16.51 6.84
N LEU A 277 -1.57 -16.30 6.58
CA LEU A 277 -2.41 -15.47 7.43
C LEU A 277 -2.77 -16.21 8.73
N ASP A 278 -3.63 -15.59 9.51
CA ASP A 278 -4.11 -16.07 10.79
C ASP A 278 -5.50 -15.49 11.02
N LEU A 279 -6.29 -16.10 11.91
CA LEU A 279 -7.59 -15.58 12.36
C LEU A 279 -7.52 -14.11 12.81
N TRP A 280 -6.36 -13.65 13.30
CA TRP A 280 -6.09 -12.26 13.60
C TRP A 280 -6.45 -11.31 12.45
N HIS A 281 -6.17 -11.69 11.20
CA HIS A 281 -6.40 -10.84 10.02
C HIS A 281 -7.90 -10.68 9.73
N LEU A 282 -8.64 -11.79 9.79
CA LEU A 282 -10.09 -11.77 9.63
C LEU A 282 -10.76 -11.01 10.77
N LYS A 283 -10.28 -11.19 12.02
CA LYS A 283 -10.75 -10.44 13.19
C LYS A 283 -10.55 -8.94 13.04
N HIS A 284 -9.40 -8.51 12.50
CA HIS A 284 -9.12 -7.09 12.28
C HIS A 284 -10.01 -6.51 11.18
N LEU A 285 -10.26 -7.24 10.10
CA LEU A 285 -11.23 -6.83 9.08
C LEU A 285 -12.66 -6.78 9.66
N ARG A 286 -13.08 -7.78 10.44
CA ARG A 286 -14.40 -7.77 11.11
C ARG A 286 -14.56 -6.59 12.06
N SER A 287 -13.49 -6.19 12.76
CA SER A 287 -13.49 -5.02 13.65
C SER A 287 -13.56 -3.66 12.94
N THR A 288 -13.56 -3.63 11.61
CA THR A 288 -13.85 -2.40 10.86
C THR A 288 -15.35 -2.24 10.60
N ASP A 289 -16.17 -3.23 10.96
CA ASP A 289 -17.58 -3.31 10.60
C ASP A 289 -17.80 -3.12 9.09
N LEU A 290 -16.90 -3.68 8.25
CA LEU A 290 -16.98 -3.59 6.78
C LEU A 290 -17.33 -4.93 6.10
N VAL A 291 -17.67 -5.97 6.89
CA VAL A 291 -17.91 -7.31 6.36
C VAL A 291 -19.39 -7.70 6.45
N GLY A 292 -20.05 -7.90 5.30
CA GLY A 292 -21.45 -8.35 5.20
C GLY A 292 -22.33 -7.50 4.27
N SER A 293 -23.47 -8.04 3.84
CA SER A 293 -24.35 -7.41 2.83
C SER A 293 -25.09 -6.17 3.34
N ILE A 294 -25.60 -6.18 4.58
CA ILE A 294 -26.24 -5.03 5.24
C ILE A 294 -25.22 -3.94 5.57
N ILE A 295 -23.96 -4.33 5.73
CA ILE A 295 -22.84 -3.46 6.05
C ILE A 295 -22.26 -2.77 4.80
N ALA A 296 -22.36 -3.38 3.62
CA ALA A 296 -22.02 -2.71 2.36
C ALA A 296 -22.92 -1.48 2.09
N SER A 297 -24.18 -1.49 2.54
CA SER A 297 -25.00 -0.27 2.61
C SER A 297 -24.47 0.73 3.63
N GLY A 298 -24.01 0.28 4.80
CA GLY A 298 -23.39 1.13 5.83
C GLY A 298 -22.12 1.83 5.34
N PHE A 299 -21.24 1.14 4.61
CA PHE A 299 -20.06 1.76 3.99
C PHE A 299 -20.44 2.89 3.02
N ARG A 300 -21.44 2.66 2.17
CA ARG A 300 -21.92 3.67 1.22
C ARG A 300 -22.56 4.84 1.96
N ALA A 301 -23.38 4.56 2.98
CA ALA A 301 -24.00 5.59 3.81
C ALA A 301 -22.95 6.43 4.55
N ALA A 302 -21.94 5.79 5.13
CA ALA A 302 -20.81 6.45 5.77
C ALA A 302 -20.02 7.33 4.79
N CYS A 303 -19.75 6.84 3.57
CA CYS A 303 -19.14 7.66 2.52
C CYS A 303 -20.02 8.86 2.14
N VAL A 304 -21.34 8.69 2.12
CA VAL A 304 -22.29 9.80 1.91
C VAL A 304 -22.20 10.80 3.06
N ARG A 305 -22.18 10.36 4.33
CA ARG A 305 -22.02 11.28 5.50
C ARG A 305 -20.75 12.12 5.38
N LEU A 306 -19.62 11.49 5.05
CA LEU A 306 -18.35 12.20 4.84
C LEU A 306 -18.40 13.14 3.64
N SER A 307 -19.02 12.71 2.54
CA SER A 307 -19.13 13.52 1.32
C SER A 307 -20.03 14.73 1.49
N GLU A 308 -21.11 14.59 2.26
CA GLU A 308 -22.03 15.67 2.59
C GLU A 308 -21.39 16.78 3.43
N LEU A 309 -20.34 16.42 4.19
CA LEU A 309 -19.49 17.33 4.96
C LEU A 309 -18.27 17.82 4.17
N SER A 310 -18.19 17.49 2.88
CA SER A 310 -17.05 17.76 1.99
C SER A 310 -15.71 17.15 2.45
N ILE A 311 -15.73 16.18 3.38
CA ILE A 311 -14.52 15.53 3.91
C ILE A 311 -13.88 14.59 2.87
N VAL A 312 -14.73 13.89 2.12
CA VAL A 312 -14.31 13.06 0.99
C VAL A 312 -15.10 13.44 -0.24
N ARG A 313 -14.54 13.19 -1.42
CA ARG A 313 -15.28 13.24 -2.67
C ARG A 313 -15.42 11.83 -3.20
N VAL A 314 -16.65 11.42 -3.50
CA VAL A 314 -16.94 10.15 -4.15
C VAL A 314 -17.25 10.42 -5.61
N ASP A 315 -16.37 9.98 -6.53
CA ASP A 315 -16.61 10.02 -7.96
C ASP A 315 -16.78 8.59 -8.50
N LYS A 316 -18.02 8.26 -8.89
CA LYS A 316 -18.45 6.91 -9.29
C LYS A 316 -18.19 5.86 -8.19
N LYS A 317 -17.01 5.24 -8.20
CA LYS A 317 -16.56 4.21 -7.26
C LYS A 317 -15.21 4.55 -6.63
N LYS A 318 -14.70 5.76 -6.86
CA LYS A 318 -13.41 6.23 -6.37
C LYS A 318 -13.63 7.27 -5.29
N ILE A 319 -12.93 7.09 -4.19
CA ILE A 319 -12.90 8.01 -3.06
C ILE A 319 -11.63 8.84 -3.19
N LEU A 320 -11.77 10.15 -3.04
CA LEU A 320 -10.69 11.11 -3.07
C LEU A 320 -10.74 11.98 -1.81
N MET A 321 -9.57 12.31 -1.28
CA MET A 321 -9.41 13.24 -0.18
C MET A 321 -8.55 14.42 -0.62
N HIS A 322 -8.94 15.62 -0.21
CA HIS A 322 -8.07 16.77 -0.34
C HIS A 322 -6.79 16.55 0.49
N PRO A 323 -5.59 16.90 0.00
CA PRO A 323 -4.33 16.65 0.73
C PRO A 323 -4.33 17.14 2.18
N LEU A 324 -4.86 18.35 2.45
CA LEU A 324 -4.98 18.84 3.83
C LEU A 324 -5.93 18.02 4.72
N LEU A 325 -7.02 17.47 4.16
CA LEU A 325 -7.93 16.57 4.89
C LEU A 325 -7.27 15.22 5.15
N HIS A 326 -6.52 14.72 4.17
CA HIS A 326 -5.77 13.48 4.28
C HIS A 326 -4.74 13.57 5.41
N GLU A 327 -3.93 14.64 5.43
CA GLU A 327 -2.96 14.89 6.50
C GLU A 327 -3.65 15.13 7.85
N TRP A 328 -4.73 15.92 7.89
CA TRP A 328 -5.50 16.10 9.12
C TRP A 328 -6.06 14.78 9.66
N ALA A 329 -6.59 13.90 8.80
CA ALA A 329 -7.12 12.60 9.20
C ALA A 329 -6.03 11.71 9.84
N LYS A 330 -4.79 11.75 9.33
CA LYS A 330 -3.64 11.08 9.96
C LYS A 330 -3.27 11.73 11.29
N VAL A 331 -3.14 13.06 11.31
CA VAL A 331 -2.63 13.81 12.44
C VAL A 331 -3.62 13.82 13.61
N ARG A 332 -4.93 13.81 13.38
CA ARG A 332 -5.92 13.77 14.48
C ARG A 332 -5.87 12.49 15.30
N MET A 333 -5.43 11.37 14.70
CA MET A 333 -5.31 10.10 15.40
C MET A 333 -4.12 10.10 16.39
N PRO A 334 -4.33 9.71 17.67
CA PRO A 334 -3.24 9.36 18.57
C PRO A 334 -2.42 8.18 18.03
N LEU A 335 -1.14 8.08 18.41
CA LEU A 335 -0.24 7.04 17.91
C LEU A 335 -0.78 5.62 18.14
N ALA A 336 -1.37 5.36 19.31
CA ALA A 336 -1.95 4.04 19.63
C ALA A 336 -3.12 3.67 18.71
N VAL A 337 -4.02 4.62 18.43
CA VAL A 337 -5.15 4.42 17.51
C VAL A 337 -4.63 4.21 16.09
N ARG A 338 -3.63 5.00 15.68
CA ARG A 338 -3.04 4.89 14.35
C ARG A 338 -2.40 3.52 14.10
N LYS A 339 -1.78 2.91 15.11
CA LYS A 339 -1.27 1.51 15.04
C LYS A 339 -2.40 0.51 14.78
N GLN A 340 -3.55 0.65 15.45
CA GLN A 340 -4.71 -0.22 15.24
C GLN A 340 -5.31 -0.05 13.85
N VAL A 341 -5.46 1.20 13.39
CA VAL A 341 -5.97 1.51 12.05
C VAL A 341 -5.02 1.00 10.98
N TYR A 342 -3.70 1.10 11.18
CA TYR A 342 -2.70 0.53 10.29
C TYR A 342 -2.85 -0.98 10.12
N SER A 343 -3.03 -1.72 11.23
CA SER A 343 -3.33 -3.16 11.17
C SER A 343 -4.60 -3.46 10.37
N LYS A 344 -5.67 -2.65 10.53
CA LYS A 344 -6.91 -2.77 9.75
C LYS A 344 -6.65 -2.54 8.25
N CYS A 345 -5.93 -1.49 7.87
CA CYS A 345 -5.60 -1.18 6.47
C CYS A 345 -4.79 -2.29 5.80
N LEU A 346 -3.78 -2.84 6.49
CA LEU A 346 -3.01 -3.98 5.99
C LEU A 346 -3.90 -5.21 5.77
N CYS A 347 -4.81 -5.52 6.70
CA CYS A 347 -5.73 -6.63 6.53
C CYS A 347 -6.67 -6.42 5.33
N ILE A 348 -7.20 -5.21 5.15
CA ILE A 348 -8.04 -4.87 3.99
C ILE A 348 -7.28 -5.10 2.68
N LEU A 349 -6.07 -4.55 2.55
CA LEU A 349 -5.24 -4.72 1.34
C LEU A 349 -4.92 -6.19 1.08
N THR A 350 -4.47 -6.90 2.11
CA THR A 350 -4.00 -8.29 1.98
C THR A 350 -5.15 -9.21 1.57
N LEU A 351 -6.31 -9.10 2.23
CA LEU A 351 -7.48 -9.94 1.93
C LEU A 351 -8.11 -9.56 0.58
N ALA A 352 -8.15 -8.27 0.23
CA ALA A 352 -8.61 -7.83 -1.09
C ALA A 352 -7.74 -8.42 -2.21
N MET A 353 -6.42 -8.48 -2.00
CA MET A 353 -5.50 -9.03 -2.99
C MET A 353 -5.61 -10.55 -3.12
N LEU A 354 -5.79 -11.27 -2.02
CA LEU A 354 -6.01 -12.72 -2.07
C LEU A 354 -7.27 -13.10 -2.86
N GLU A 355 -8.34 -12.33 -2.73
CA GLU A 355 -9.55 -12.51 -3.56
C GLU A 355 -9.28 -12.35 -5.06
N THR A 356 -8.36 -11.45 -5.43
CA THR A 356 -8.02 -11.17 -6.84
C THR A 356 -7.10 -12.19 -7.50
N GLN A 357 -6.60 -13.21 -6.80
CA GLN A 357 -5.72 -14.22 -7.40
C GLN A 357 -6.36 -14.95 -8.61
N HIS A 358 -7.69 -14.82 -8.80
CA HIS A 358 -8.43 -15.30 -9.96
C HIS A 358 -8.63 -14.27 -11.11
N GLN A 359 -8.34 -12.99 -10.91
CA GLN A 359 -8.52 -11.92 -11.90
C GLN A 359 -7.20 -11.15 -12.11
N GLN A 360 -6.47 -11.52 -13.17
CA GLN A 360 -5.12 -11.07 -13.54
C GLN A 360 -5.01 -9.60 -14.02
N ALA A 361 -5.95 -8.73 -13.68
CA ALA A 361 -5.82 -7.31 -14.02
C ALA A 361 -4.93 -6.62 -12.98
N GLU A 362 -3.77 -6.11 -13.41
CA GLU A 362 -2.88 -5.28 -12.60
C GLU A 362 -3.66 -4.14 -11.94
N ASP A 363 -4.07 -4.29 -10.69
CA ASP A 363 -4.69 -3.20 -9.94
C ASP A 363 -3.60 -2.22 -9.50
N ARG A 364 -3.17 -1.39 -10.45
CA ARG A 364 -2.21 -0.29 -10.21
C ARG A 364 -2.66 0.61 -9.06
N THR A 365 -3.97 0.71 -8.85
CA THR A 365 -4.62 1.39 -7.72
C THR A 365 -4.16 0.82 -6.37
N LEU A 366 -4.14 -0.51 -6.22
CA LEU A 366 -3.68 -1.17 -4.98
C LEU A 366 -2.21 -0.89 -4.70
N LEU A 367 -1.35 -0.77 -5.72
CA LEU A 367 0.07 -0.45 -5.54
C LEU A 367 0.26 0.89 -4.81
N HIS A 368 -0.47 1.92 -5.21
CA HIS A 368 -0.40 3.24 -4.58
C HIS A 368 -0.85 3.17 -3.11
N HIS A 369 -1.91 2.40 -2.83
CA HIS A 369 -2.40 2.21 -1.46
C HIS A 369 -1.43 1.42 -0.57
N ILE A 370 -0.77 0.39 -1.11
CA ILE A 370 0.28 -0.35 -0.39
C ILE A 370 1.44 0.61 -0.09
N GLY A 371 1.90 1.38 -1.08
CA GLY A 371 2.94 2.39 -0.90
C GLY A 371 2.61 3.39 0.20
N ALA A 372 1.41 3.98 0.17
CA ALA A 372 0.95 4.93 1.19
C ALA A 372 0.91 4.32 2.61
N CYS A 373 0.52 3.05 2.73
CA CYS A 373 0.58 2.34 4.00
C CYS A 373 2.03 2.09 4.48
N LEU A 374 3.01 1.94 3.58
CA LEU A 374 4.42 1.72 3.93
C LEU A 374 5.15 2.98 4.38
N ASP A 375 4.77 4.15 3.86
CA ASP A 375 5.31 5.44 4.33
C ASP A 375 5.03 5.66 5.82
N TYR A 376 3.97 5.04 6.33
CA TYR A 376 3.73 4.91 7.76
C TYR A 376 4.68 3.86 8.39
N ARG A 377 5.96 4.23 8.53
CA ARG A 377 6.95 3.38 9.21
C ARG A 377 6.61 3.29 10.69
N MET A 378 6.40 2.07 11.15
CA MET A 378 6.42 1.77 12.57
C MET A 378 7.86 1.94 13.05
N GLU A 379 8.15 2.94 13.88
CA GLU A 379 9.48 3.16 14.48
C GLU A 379 9.94 2.02 15.41
N ASN A 380 9.13 0.96 15.57
CA ASN A 380 9.34 -0.14 16.51
C ASN A 380 9.33 -1.49 15.78
N GLU A 381 9.65 -2.53 16.54
CA GLU A 381 9.47 -3.92 16.15
C GLU A 381 8.07 -4.21 15.58
N ILE A 382 8.04 -4.93 14.46
CA ILE A 382 6.82 -5.33 13.76
C ILE A 382 6.28 -6.62 14.40
N PRO A 383 5.00 -6.66 14.83
CA PRO A 383 4.39 -7.90 15.31
C PRO A 383 4.28 -8.96 14.21
N LEU A 384 4.35 -10.24 14.58
CA LEU A 384 4.25 -11.39 13.65
C LEU A 384 3.11 -11.29 12.64
N ASN A 385 1.89 -10.97 13.07
CA ASN A 385 0.75 -10.89 12.14
C ASN A 385 0.84 -9.70 11.18
N VAL A 386 1.50 -8.62 11.57
CA VAL A 386 1.80 -7.53 10.64
C VAL A 386 2.85 -7.99 9.63
N ALA A 387 3.87 -8.73 10.07
CA ALA A 387 4.88 -9.32 9.17
C ALA A 387 4.27 -10.32 8.17
N ARG A 388 3.30 -11.15 8.61
CA ARG A 388 2.52 -12.05 7.74
C ARG A 388 1.78 -11.30 6.63
N ALA A 389 1.03 -10.25 6.99
CA ALA A 389 0.32 -9.43 6.02
C ALA A 389 1.27 -8.80 5.00
N LEU A 390 2.34 -8.16 5.48
CA LEU A 390 3.36 -7.55 4.64
C LEU A 390 4.02 -8.57 3.71
N TYR A 391 4.40 -9.74 4.22
CA TYR A 391 5.01 -10.81 3.44
C TYR A 391 4.11 -11.29 2.29
N ILE A 392 2.81 -11.48 2.56
CA ILE A 392 1.83 -11.92 1.56
C ILE A 392 1.57 -10.83 0.52
N LEU A 393 1.46 -9.56 0.94
CA LEU A 393 1.41 -8.43 0.01
C LEU A 393 2.63 -8.45 -0.91
N ASN A 394 3.84 -8.65 -0.37
CA ASN A 394 5.04 -8.73 -1.18
C ASN A 394 4.98 -9.84 -2.23
N ASN A 395 4.66 -11.06 -1.80
CA ASN A 395 4.61 -12.22 -2.68
C ASN A 395 3.63 -12.03 -3.82
N TYR A 396 2.46 -11.42 -3.56
CA TYR A 396 1.53 -11.09 -4.62
C TYR A 396 2.13 -10.12 -5.64
N LEU A 397 2.83 -9.07 -5.18
CA LEU A 397 3.45 -8.08 -6.06
C LEU A 397 4.49 -8.70 -7.00
N ILE A 398 5.24 -9.69 -6.49
CA ILE A 398 6.24 -10.44 -7.27
C ILE A 398 5.58 -11.41 -8.26
N GLN A 399 4.52 -12.12 -7.85
CA GLN A 399 3.89 -13.17 -8.65
C GLN A 399 3.03 -12.68 -9.82
N ALA A 400 2.65 -11.41 -9.87
CA ALA A 400 1.90 -10.86 -10.99
C ALA A 400 2.76 -10.84 -12.27
N ARG A 401 2.68 -11.95 -13.03
CA ARG A 401 3.46 -12.39 -14.21
C ARG A 401 3.38 -11.47 -15.45
N SER A 402 3.82 -10.22 -15.31
CA SER A 402 3.99 -9.32 -16.46
C SER A 402 5.48 -9.04 -16.70
N PRO A 403 6.01 -9.24 -17.92
CA PRO A 403 7.40 -8.90 -18.30
C PRO A 403 7.61 -7.38 -18.48
N GLY A 404 7.21 -6.60 -17.46
CA GLY A 404 7.33 -5.14 -17.35
C GLY A 404 7.55 -4.70 -15.90
N ASN A 405 8.25 -5.53 -15.11
CA ASN A 405 8.26 -5.56 -13.64
C ASN A 405 8.95 -4.36 -12.94
N ALA A 406 9.48 -3.39 -13.69
CA ALA A 406 10.23 -2.27 -13.12
C ALA A 406 9.41 -1.37 -12.19
N SER A 407 8.12 -1.17 -12.50
CA SER A 407 7.25 -0.21 -11.80
C SER A 407 6.83 -0.63 -10.39
N LYS A 408 6.98 -1.91 -10.02
CA LYS A 408 6.57 -2.44 -8.71
C LYS A 408 7.71 -2.43 -7.69
N TRP A 409 8.96 -2.46 -8.15
CA TRP A 409 10.14 -2.48 -7.28
C TRP A 409 10.23 -1.34 -6.28
N PRO A 410 9.80 -0.10 -6.60
CA PRO A 410 9.75 0.99 -5.62
C PRO A 410 8.85 0.71 -4.41
N VAL A 411 7.89 -0.22 -4.50
CA VAL A 411 7.03 -0.63 -3.39
C VAL A 411 7.51 -1.95 -2.77
N VAL A 412 7.91 -2.91 -3.61
CA VAL A 412 8.37 -4.24 -3.18
C VAL A 412 9.64 -4.16 -2.32
N LEU A 413 10.64 -3.38 -2.74
CA LEU A 413 11.93 -3.29 -2.04
C LEU A 413 11.78 -2.65 -0.64
N PRO A 414 11.09 -1.49 -0.47
CA PRO A 414 10.88 -0.93 0.87
C PRO A 414 10.08 -1.85 1.79
N LEU A 415 9.07 -2.56 1.27
CA LEU A 415 8.27 -3.48 2.07
C LEU A 415 9.15 -4.61 2.62
N PHE A 416 9.97 -5.21 1.76
CA PHE A 416 10.92 -6.23 2.14
C PHE A 416 11.96 -5.76 3.15
N ASN A 417 12.55 -4.57 2.89
CA ASN A 417 13.46 -3.93 3.84
C ASN A 417 12.80 -3.72 5.21
N HIS A 418 11.53 -3.31 5.23
CA HIS A 418 10.83 -3.04 6.47
C HIS A 418 10.63 -4.33 7.29
N ILE A 419 10.22 -5.44 6.67
CA ILE A 419 10.14 -6.73 7.37
C ILE A 419 11.52 -7.14 7.87
N PHE A 420 12.54 -7.09 7.01
CA PHE A 420 13.89 -7.52 7.37
C PHE A 420 14.50 -6.74 8.54
N LEU A 421 14.31 -5.42 8.57
CA LEU A 421 14.92 -4.55 9.60
C LEU A 421 14.18 -4.57 10.94
N HIS A 422 12.89 -4.91 10.95
CA HIS A 422 12.04 -4.67 12.12
C HIS A 422 11.26 -5.90 12.61
N PHE A 423 11.31 -7.03 11.91
CA PHE A 423 10.71 -8.28 12.38
C PHE A 423 11.80 -9.27 12.81
N HIS A 424 11.74 -9.74 14.06
CA HIS A 424 12.64 -10.76 14.60
C HIS A 424 11.90 -12.10 14.72
N PRO A 425 12.22 -13.10 13.89
CA PRO A 425 11.57 -14.40 13.94
C PRO A 425 12.00 -15.20 15.19
N GLY A 426 11.09 -16.00 15.74
CA GLY A 426 11.41 -16.94 16.83
C GLY A 426 12.26 -18.11 16.35
N SER A 427 13.09 -18.70 17.23
CA SER A 427 14.11 -19.71 16.88
C SER A 427 13.58 -21.07 16.38
N HIS A 428 12.29 -21.37 16.62
CA HIS A 428 11.65 -22.61 16.20
C HIS A 428 11.08 -22.54 14.78
N THR A 429 11.05 -21.34 14.18
CA THR A 429 10.42 -21.09 12.88
C THR A 429 11.33 -21.51 11.73
N TYR A 430 10.75 -22.07 10.68
CA TYR A 430 11.32 -22.17 9.34
C TYR A 430 11.87 -20.81 8.86
N THR A 431 11.17 -19.71 9.20
CA THR A 431 11.64 -18.35 8.94
C THR A 431 12.99 -18.02 9.59
N SER A 432 13.25 -18.47 10.83
CA SER A 432 14.52 -18.29 11.57
C SER A 432 15.64 -19.24 11.14
N LYS A 433 15.26 -20.41 10.60
CA LYS A 433 16.17 -21.37 9.94
C LYS A 433 16.52 -20.90 8.51
N ALA A 434 15.68 -20.00 7.98
CA ALA A 434 15.86 -18.94 6.98
C ALA A 434 16.07 -19.31 5.50
N LYS A 435 14.93 -19.46 4.80
CA LYS A 435 14.79 -19.32 3.35
C LYS A 435 14.42 -17.89 2.89
N PRO A 436 13.38 -17.21 3.40
CA PRO A 436 12.80 -16.05 2.72
C PRO A 436 13.30 -14.69 3.21
N LEU A 437 13.49 -14.43 4.51
CA LEU A 437 14.04 -13.14 4.97
C LEU A 437 15.48 -12.92 4.47
N LEU A 438 16.26 -14.00 4.42
CA LEU A 438 17.61 -13.95 3.85
C LEU A 438 17.59 -13.94 2.32
N GLN A 439 16.69 -14.65 1.63
CA GLN A 439 16.49 -14.48 0.17
C GLN A 439 16.09 -13.06 -0.19
N ILE A 440 15.23 -12.44 0.63
CA ILE A 440 14.83 -11.05 0.51
C ILE A 440 16.05 -10.14 0.62
N ARG A 441 16.89 -10.35 1.64
CA ARG A 441 18.15 -9.61 1.81
C ARG A 441 19.10 -9.81 0.63
N MET A 442 19.28 -11.04 0.15
CA MET A 442 20.10 -11.33 -1.03
C MET A 442 19.58 -10.62 -2.27
N PHE A 443 18.28 -10.67 -2.49
CA PHE A 443 17.63 -10.00 -3.61
C PHE A 443 17.87 -8.48 -3.57
N LEU A 444 17.73 -7.87 -2.39
CA LEU A 444 17.99 -6.45 -2.16
C LEU A 444 19.46 -6.08 -2.45
N LEU A 445 20.41 -6.87 -1.94
CA LEU A 445 21.84 -6.66 -2.17
C LEU A 445 22.21 -6.81 -3.64
N SER A 446 21.63 -7.80 -4.33
CA SER A 446 21.78 -8.00 -5.77
C SER A 446 21.23 -6.82 -6.57
N ALA A 447 20.00 -6.38 -6.28
CA ALA A 447 19.37 -5.23 -6.94
C ALA A 447 20.18 -3.93 -6.76
N GLN A 448 20.83 -3.76 -5.61
CA GLN A 448 21.70 -2.62 -5.31
C GLN A 448 23.15 -2.80 -5.81
N ARG A 449 23.48 -3.93 -6.46
CA ARG A 449 24.84 -4.32 -6.86
C ARG A 449 25.87 -4.27 -5.72
N ARG A 450 25.44 -4.50 -4.48
CA ARG A 450 26.30 -4.54 -3.28
C ARG A 450 26.98 -5.90 -3.13
N LEU A 451 27.83 -6.24 -4.10
CA LEU A 451 28.46 -7.56 -4.21
C LEU A 451 29.29 -7.96 -2.98
N GLN A 452 29.92 -7.00 -2.31
CA GLN A 452 30.73 -7.25 -1.11
C GLN A 452 29.90 -7.77 0.08
N GLU A 453 28.61 -7.41 0.14
CA GLU A 453 27.70 -7.85 1.18
C GLU A 453 26.85 -9.05 0.76
N LEU A 454 26.77 -9.33 -0.54
CA LEU A 454 26.07 -10.48 -1.09
C LEU A 454 26.71 -11.80 -0.64
N GLU A 455 28.04 -11.88 -0.67
CA GLU A 455 28.82 -13.06 -0.25
C GLU A 455 28.58 -13.48 1.21
N PRO A 456 28.76 -12.59 2.22
CA PRO A 456 28.49 -12.96 3.60
C PRO A 456 27.02 -13.31 3.83
N CYS A 457 26.08 -12.68 3.10
CA CYS A 457 24.66 -13.02 3.16
C CYS A 457 24.37 -14.42 2.57
N ALA A 458 24.99 -14.77 1.43
CA ALA A 458 24.89 -16.09 0.83
C ALA A 458 25.49 -17.17 1.74
N ALA A 459 26.62 -16.87 2.38
CA ALA A 459 27.25 -17.75 3.37
C ALA A 459 26.38 -17.92 4.63
N GLU A 460 25.73 -16.86 5.10
CA GLU A 460 24.78 -16.90 6.23
C GLU A 460 23.58 -17.79 5.90
N ILE A 461 23.04 -17.73 4.67
CA ILE A 461 21.98 -18.62 4.19
C ILE A 461 22.46 -20.06 4.14
N ALA A 462 23.60 -20.30 3.49
CA ALA A 462 24.17 -21.64 3.34
C ALA A 462 24.39 -22.28 4.71
N LYS A 463 24.98 -21.53 5.65
CA LYS A 463 25.19 -21.94 7.04
C LYS A 463 23.86 -22.25 7.73
N SER A 464 22.93 -21.30 7.74
CA SER A 464 21.64 -21.44 8.42
C SER A 464 20.83 -22.63 7.89
N CYS A 465 20.80 -22.82 6.57
CA CYS A 465 20.13 -23.96 5.94
C CYS A 465 20.81 -25.29 6.29
N SER A 466 22.15 -25.35 6.23
CA SER A 466 22.90 -26.58 6.55
C SER A 466 22.82 -26.99 8.02
N GLU A 467 22.59 -26.04 8.94
CA GLU A 467 22.42 -26.32 10.37
C GLU A 467 21.06 -26.94 10.70
N HIS A 468 20.06 -26.75 9.83
CA HIS A 468 18.67 -27.07 10.14
C HIS A 468 18.00 -28.05 9.19
N PHE A 469 18.54 -28.26 7.99
CA PHE A 469 17.96 -29.13 6.96
C PHE A 469 19.03 -30.08 6.38
N PRO A 470 18.63 -31.30 5.95
CA PRO A 470 19.53 -32.21 5.25
C PRO A 470 20.09 -31.58 3.95
N PRO A 471 21.34 -31.87 3.56
CA PRO A 471 21.98 -31.27 2.37
C PRO A 471 21.18 -31.43 1.06
N ASN A 472 20.51 -32.59 0.90
CA ASN A 472 19.75 -32.95 -0.30
C ASN A 472 18.26 -32.56 -0.22
N SER A 473 17.86 -31.80 0.80
CA SER A 473 16.49 -31.35 0.94
C SER A 473 16.19 -30.20 -0.04
N ILE A 474 14.91 -30.08 -0.43
CA ILE A 474 14.46 -29.01 -1.33
C ILE A 474 14.74 -27.61 -0.75
N GLU A 475 14.78 -27.49 0.58
CA GLU A 475 15.06 -26.26 1.31
C GLU A 475 16.50 -25.78 1.10
N VAL A 476 17.47 -26.68 1.23
CA VAL A 476 18.89 -26.39 1.04
C VAL A 476 19.16 -26.12 -0.44
N VAL A 477 18.72 -27.01 -1.33
CA VAL A 477 18.93 -26.88 -2.77
C VAL A 477 18.29 -25.61 -3.32
N SER A 478 17.04 -25.32 -2.94
CA SER A 478 16.38 -24.09 -3.37
C SER A 478 17.16 -22.85 -2.95
N SER A 479 17.77 -22.84 -1.76
CA SER A 479 18.57 -21.70 -1.31
C SER A 479 19.84 -21.50 -2.16
N TYR A 480 20.56 -22.57 -2.49
CA TYR A 480 21.70 -22.50 -3.41
C TYR A 480 21.30 -22.14 -4.85
N VAL A 481 20.14 -22.59 -5.30
CA VAL A 481 19.58 -22.18 -6.61
C VAL A 481 19.36 -20.66 -6.64
N HIS A 482 18.82 -20.06 -5.59
CA HIS A 482 18.69 -18.61 -5.51
C HIS A 482 20.03 -17.89 -5.51
N ILE A 483 21.02 -18.40 -4.77
CA ILE A 483 22.39 -17.85 -4.78
C ILE A 483 22.97 -17.88 -6.20
N ALA A 484 22.84 -19.00 -6.92
CA ALA A 484 23.29 -19.14 -8.29
C ALA A 484 22.60 -18.15 -9.25
N MET A 485 21.27 -18.00 -9.13
CA MET A 485 20.52 -17.03 -9.93
C MET A 485 20.98 -15.58 -9.66
N MET A 486 21.35 -15.24 -8.42
CA MET A 486 21.91 -13.93 -8.10
C MET A 486 23.31 -13.74 -8.69
N TYR A 487 24.16 -14.76 -8.69
CA TYR A 487 25.46 -14.71 -9.37
C TYR A 487 25.30 -14.48 -10.88
N GLN A 488 24.35 -15.19 -11.52
CA GLN A 488 24.03 -14.96 -12.94
C GLN A 488 23.62 -13.51 -13.21
N GLN A 489 22.69 -12.96 -12.42
CA GLN A 489 22.23 -11.56 -12.58
C GLN A 489 23.35 -10.52 -12.41
N ASN A 490 24.41 -10.88 -11.69
CA ASN A 490 25.59 -10.03 -11.48
C ASN A 490 26.76 -10.37 -12.42
N GLY A 491 26.51 -11.14 -13.49
CA GLY A 491 27.50 -11.45 -14.53
C GLY A 491 28.51 -12.55 -14.16
N ARG A 492 28.24 -13.31 -13.10
CA ARG A 492 29.08 -14.42 -12.60
C ARG A 492 28.53 -15.77 -13.03
N SER A 493 28.25 -15.92 -14.32
CA SER A 493 27.59 -17.10 -14.90
C SER A 493 28.34 -18.40 -14.63
N GLN A 494 29.66 -18.40 -14.73
CA GLN A 494 30.47 -19.60 -14.51
C GLN A 494 30.39 -20.10 -13.06
N GLU A 495 30.32 -19.19 -12.10
CA GLU A 495 30.18 -19.53 -10.68
C GLU A 495 28.77 -20.03 -10.36
N ALA A 496 27.75 -19.44 -11.00
CA ALA A 496 26.36 -19.90 -10.90
C ALA A 496 26.20 -21.34 -11.42
N VAL A 497 26.73 -21.63 -12.61
CA VAL A 497 26.70 -22.98 -13.21
C VAL A 497 27.48 -23.96 -12.35
N SER A 498 28.68 -23.60 -11.90
CA SER A 498 29.51 -24.46 -11.04
C SER A 498 28.81 -24.80 -9.73
N LEU A 499 28.10 -23.84 -9.12
CA LEU A 499 27.34 -24.06 -7.90
C LEU A 499 26.19 -25.05 -8.12
N LEU A 500 25.39 -24.85 -9.17
CA LEU A 500 24.27 -25.75 -9.49
C LEU A 500 24.74 -27.16 -9.86
N GLN A 501 25.82 -27.27 -10.64
CA GLN A 501 26.42 -28.56 -10.97
C GLN A 501 26.94 -29.28 -9.72
N SER A 502 27.52 -28.55 -8.76
CA SER A 502 27.98 -29.15 -7.51
C SER A 502 26.84 -29.81 -6.73
N LEU A 503 25.63 -29.24 -6.75
CA LEU A 503 24.45 -29.83 -6.09
C LEU A 503 24.03 -31.16 -6.74
N LEU A 504 24.20 -31.31 -8.07
CA LEU A 504 23.92 -32.56 -8.77
C LEU A 504 24.96 -33.64 -8.49
N VAL A 505 26.18 -33.28 -8.09
CA VAL A 505 27.25 -34.22 -7.74
C VAL A 505 27.05 -34.78 -6.31
N VAL A 506 26.45 -34.00 -5.40
CA VAL A 506 26.09 -34.42 -4.03
C VAL A 506 24.88 -35.39 -4.00
N ASP A 507 24.27 -35.68 -5.15
CA ASP A 507 23.24 -36.73 -5.36
C ASP A 507 23.73 -38.17 -5.07
N THR A 508 24.95 -38.32 -4.55
CA THR A 508 25.55 -39.58 -4.08
C THR A 508 25.43 -39.81 -2.57
N ASP A 509 24.94 -38.81 -1.81
CA ASP A 509 24.72 -38.90 -0.35
C ASP A 509 23.31 -39.42 0.00
N ASP A 510 23.20 -40.12 1.14
CA ASP A 510 21.94 -40.68 1.68
C ASP A 510 21.18 -39.63 2.52
N PRO A 511 19.95 -39.23 2.15
CA PRO A 511 19.14 -39.67 1.02
C PRO A 511 19.44 -38.92 -0.29
N PRO A 512 19.26 -39.56 -1.47
CA PRO A 512 19.48 -38.94 -2.78
C PRO A 512 18.49 -37.80 -3.05
N LEU A 513 18.81 -36.95 -4.03
CA LEU A 513 17.91 -35.87 -4.44
C LEU A 513 16.59 -36.45 -4.93
N ASP A 514 15.50 -35.96 -4.35
CA ASP A 514 14.18 -36.28 -4.86
C ASP A 514 13.99 -35.68 -6.27
N ARG A 515 13.01 -36.22 -6.99
CA ARG A 515 12.75 -35.82 -8.37
C ARG A 515 12.46 -34.32 -8.51
N LYS A 516 11.67 -33.74 -7.61
CA LYS A 516 11.27 -32.32 -7.67
C LYS A 516 12.46 -31.39 -7.46
N THR A 517 13.37 -31.78 -6.58
CA THR A 517 14.58 -31.05 -6.24
C THR A 517 15.58 -31.10 -7.39
N ARG A 518 15.70 -32.24 -8.07
CA ARG A 518 16.52 -32.37 -9.29
C ARG A 518 15.97 -31.53 -10.44
N GLU A 519 14.65 -31.55 -10.66
CA GLU A 519 13.97 -30.72 -11.67
C GLU A 519 14.19 -29.21 -11.44
N LEU A 520 14.22 -28.76 -10.18
CA LEU A 520 14.51 -27.37 -9.82
C LEU A 520 15.92 -26.94 -10.27
N ILE A 521 16.93 -27.79 -10.06
CA ILE A 521 18.31 -27.51 -10.47
C ILE A 521 18.42 -27.44 -11.99
N PHE A 522 17.81 -28.38 -12.72
CA PHE A 522 17.81 -28.39 -14.18
C PHE A 522 17.12 -27.16 -14.76
N HIS A 523 15.98 -26.74 -14.19
CA HIS A 523 15.30 -25.52 -14.63
C HIS A 523 16.18 -24.26 -14.43
N ALA A 524 16.91 -24.18 -13.32
CA ALA A 524 17.82 -23.07 -13.05
C ALA A 524 19.00 -23.04 -14.02
N LEU A 525 19.65 -24.19 -14.27
CA LEU A 525 20.71 -24.33 -15.27
C LEU A 525 20.23 -23.94 -16.67
N ALA A 526 19.06 -24.44 -17.08
CA ALA A 526 18.48 -24.11 -18.38
C ALA A 526 18.18 -22.60 -18.51
N THR A 527 17.77 -21.94 -17.42
CA THR A 527 17.54 -20.49 -17.40
C THR A 527 18.85 -19.73 -17.62
N ILE A 528 19.93 -20.12 -16.94
CA ILE A 528 21.25 -19.49 -17.07
C ILE A 528 21.82 -19.69 -18.49
N HIS A 529 21.78 -20.91 -19.02
CA HIS A 529 22.27 -21.21 -20.37
C HIS A 529 21.47 -20.47 -21.44
N ARG A 530 20.15 -20.34 -21.28
CA ARG A 530 19.30 -19.55 -22.19
C ARG A 530 19.69 -18.06 -22.19
N GLU A 531 19.99 -17.48 -21.03
CA GLU A 531 20.44 -16.09 -20.93
C GLU A 531 21.82 -15.87 -21.57
N ASN A 532 22.66 -16.90 -21.58
CA ASN A 532 23.99 -16.88 -22.20
C ASN A 532 23.95 -17.21 -23.72
N GLY A 533 22.82 -17.68 -24.25
CA GLY A 533 22.64 -18.05 -25.66
C GLY A 533 23.03 -19.49 -26.02
N ASP A 534 23.14 -20.39 -25.04
CA ASP A 534 23.56 -21.78 -25.22
C ASP A 534 22.36 -22.72 -25.49
N ASP A 535 21.66 -22.51 -26.61
CA ASP A 535 20.40 -23.20 -26.93
C ASP A 535 20.51 -24.75 -26.93
N GLN A 536 21.67 -25.30 -27.28
CA GLN A 536 21.90 -26.76 -27.28
C GLN A 536 21.86 -27.35 -25.87
N GLU A 537 22.47 -26.66 -24.91
CA GLU A 537 22.52 -27.10 -23.50
C GLU A 537 21.14 -26.97 -22.85
N VAL A 538 20.38 -25.91 -23.22
CA VAL A 538 18.99 -25.73 -22.77
C VAL A 538 18.14 -26.93 -23.16
N VAL A 539 18.20 -27.37 -24.42
CA VAL A 539 17.42 -28.54 -24.89
C VAL A 539 17.78 -29.79 -24.09
N SER A 540 19.08 -30.07 -23.92
CA SER A 540 19.54 -31.24 -23.15
C SER A 540 19.07 -31.21 -21.68
N LEU A 541 19.08 -30.04 -21.04
CA LEU A 541 18.62 -29.89 -19.66
C LEU A 541 17.10 -30.03 -19.54
N LEU A 542 16.33 -29.51 -20.50
CA LEU A 542 14.87 -29.63 -20.50
C LEU A 542 14.37 -31.05 -20.80
N GLU A 543 15.13 -31.87 -21.52
CA GLU A 543 14.84 -33.31 -21.71
C GLU A 543 14.83 -34.10 -20.40
N ASN A 544 15.52 -33.59 -19.37
CA ASN A 544 15.53 -34.18 -18.04
C ASN A 544 14.34 -33.73 -17.16
N ILE A 545 13.41 -32.94 -17.70
CA ILE A 545 12.21 -32.43 -17.03
C ILE A 545 10.97 -33.08 -17.66
N ASP A 546 10.17 -33.78 -16.86
CA ASP A 546 8.96 -34.46 -17.35
C ASP A 546 7.74 -33.53 -17.28
N TYR A 547 7.27 -33.09 -18.44
CA TYR A 547 6.14 -32.17 -18.57
C TYR A 547 4.76 -32.82 -18.33
N SER A 548 4.66 -34.14 -18.18
CA SER A 548 3.39 -34.86 -18.09
C SER A 548 2.62 -34.66 -16.77
N ASN A 549 3.29 -34.20 -15.70
CA ASN A 549 2.70 -33.93 -14.38
C ASN A 549 2.71 -32.44 -13.98
N ALA A 550 3.13 -31.55 -14.87
CA ALA A 550 3.20 -30.11 -14.59
C ALA A 550 1.83 -29.52 -14.19
N SER A 551 0.71 -30.10 -14.62
CA SER A 551 -0.64 -29.66 -14.25
C SER A 551 -1.09 -30.11 -12.84
N LEU A 552 -0.60 -31.26 -12.33
CA LEU A 552 -0.99 -31.79 -11.01
C LEU A 552 -0.04 -31.35 -9.89
N ALA A 553 1.26 -31.20 -10.19
CA ALA A 553 2.26 -30.67 -9.26
C ALA A 553 2.11 -29.16 -9.02
N MET A 554 1.61 -28.41 -10.02
CA MET A 554 1.24 -27.00 -9.83
C MET A 554 0.02 -26.80 -8.91
N ALA A 555 -0.79 -27.84 -8.66
CA ALA A 555 -1.99 -27.72 -7.81
C ALA A 555 -1.71 -28.02 -6.32
N THR A 556 -0.76 -28.92 -6.02
CA THR A 556 -0.43 -29.34 -4.65
C THR A 556 0.78 -28.61 -4.06
N THR A 557 1.74 -28.18 -4.88
CA THR A 557 2.86 -27.32 -4.45
C THR A 557 2.48 -25.83 -4.41
N ARG A 558 1.25 -25.50 -4.84
CA ARG A 558 0.62 -24.16 -4.83
C ARG A 558 0.35 -23.61 -3.43
N ARG A 559 0.42 -24.43 -2.38
CA ARG A 559 0.18 -24.00 -1.00
C ARG A 559 1.44 -23.68 -0.19
N SER A 560 2.64 -24.08 -0.63
CA SER A 560 3.85 -24.02 0.22
C SER A 560 5.16 -23.56 -0.45
N SER A 561 5.20 -23.30 -1.77
CA SER A 561 6.48 -23.04 -2.48
C SER A 561 6.48 -21.86 -3.45
N LEU A 562 5.71 -20.82 -3.14
CA LEU A 562 5.45 -19.69 -4.02
C LEU A 562 6.48 -18.53 -3.93
N CYS A 563 7.76 -18.85 -3.73
CA CYS A 563 8.86 -17.90 -3.83
C CYS A 563 9.73 -18.23 -5.04
N LEU A 564 9.77 -17.29 -5.98
CA LEU A 564 10.87 -17.03 -6.92
C LEU A 564 11.04 -18.05 -8.07
N SER A 565 10.28 -17.81 -9.14
CA SER A 565 10.82 -17.95 -10.49
C SER A 565 10.52 -16.64 -11.27
N PRO A 566 11.46 -16.14 -12.09
CA PRO A 566 11.28 -14.90 -12.85
C PRO A 566 10.12 -14.98 -13.86
#